data_AF-A0A914X1L5-F1
#
_entry.id   AF-A0A914X1L5-F1
#
_cell.length_a   1.000
_cell.length_b   1.000
_cell.length_c   1.000
_cell.angle_alpha   90.00
_cell.angle_beta   90.00
_cell.angle_gamma   90.00
#
_symmetry.space_group_name_H-M   'P 1'
#
loop_
_entity.id
_entity.type
_entity.pdbx_description
1 polymer ?
#
loop_
_entity_poly.entity_id
_entity_poly.type
_entity_poly.pdbx_seq_one_letter_code
_entity_poly.pdbx_strand_id
1 'polypeptide(L)'
;MDGMEEFEQEGQQAHDDQGNLTPVSRPLFTVEIEKGNERLCFELELVDAHDEHGQFDYRVEEFYIAPTGSGEIDPKVYSSSGKYIDENLYNLLFLKFLEERGIDAQFCENLVRFSTHYEHAQYVALLQKIKSFVSK
;
A
#
# COMPACT_ATOMS: atom_id res chain seq x y z
N MET A 1 64.55 11.92 -3.80
CA MET A 1 63.25 12.62 -3.77
C MET A 1 62.44 11.97 -4.87
N ASP A 2 61.93 10.79 -4.57
CA ASP A 2 61.05 9.99 -5.42
C ASP A 2 59.88 9.62 -4.52
N GLY A 3 58.65 9.96 -4.92
CA GLY A 3 57.49 9.75 -4.07
C GLY A 3 56.22 10.45 -4.54
N MET A 4 55.88 10.33 -5.83
CA MET A 4 54.53 10.64 -6.32
C MET A 4 54.14 9.68 -7.45
N GLU A 5 54.04 8.39 -7.16
CA GLU A 5 53.24 7.42 -7.92
C GLU A 5 52.72 6.39 -6.92
N GLU A 6 51.45 6.54 -6.52
CA GLU A 6 50.52 5.50 -6.01
C GLU A 6 49.30 6.22 -5.38
N PHE A 7 48.42 6.72 -6.25
CA PHE A 7 47.00 6.93 -5.91
C PHE A 7 46.18 6.26 -7.01
N GLU A 8 46.34 4.94 -7.11
CA GLU A 8 45.41 4.11 -7.87
C GLU A 8 44.56 3.30 -6.90
N GLN A 9 43.24 3.48 -7.06
CA GLN A 9 42.20 2.48 -6.85
C GLN A 9 41.90 2.04 -5.41
N GLU A 10 41.22 2.90 -4.65
CA GLU A 10 40.16 2.45 -3.74
C GLU A 10 39.02 3.48 -3.78
N GLY A 11 37.95 3.19 -4.54
CA GLY A 11 36.85 4.13 -4.62
C GLY A 11 35.74 3.89 -5.63
N GLN A 12 35.59 2.71 -6.23
CA GLN A 12 34.35 2.40 -6.96
C GLN A 12 34.12 0.88 -7.05
N GLN A 13 33.80 0.26 -5.92
CA GLN A 13 33.03 -0.99 -5.88
C GLN A 13 31.85 -0.78 -4.94
N ALA A 14 30.68 -0.52 -5.54
CA ALA A 14 29.33 -0.83 -5.06
C ALA A 14 28.26 0.04 -5.77
N HIS A 15 28.33 0.18 -7.10
CA HIS A 15 27.22 0.75 -7.87
C HIS A 15 26.70 -0.26 -8.91
N ASP A 16 26.46 -1.49 -8.48
CA ASP A 16 25.84 -2.53 -9.32
C ASP A 16 24.95 -3.49 -8.49
N ASP A 17 24.19 -2.95 -7.53
CA ASP A 17 23.08 -3.67 -6.88
C ASP A 17 21.82 -2.80 -6.68
N GLN A 18 21.64 -1.78 -7.54
CA GLN A 18 20.33 -1.16 -7.79
C GLN A 18 19.72 -1.78 -9.05
N GLY A 19 19.65 -3.11 -9.10
CA GLY A 19 19.03 -3.82 -10.21
C GLY A 19 17.57 -3.41 -10.35
N ASN A 20 17.26 -2.55 -11.34
CA ASN A 20 15.93 -2.30 -11.92
C ASN A 20 14.73 -2.59 -10.98
N LEU A 21 14.67 -1.92 -9.82
CA LEU A 21 13.44 -1.97 -9.01
C LEU A 21 12.38 -1.20 -9.78
N THR A 22 11.53 -1.93 -10.48
CA THR A 22 10.35 -1.36 -11.13
C THR A 22 9.49 -0.75 -10.04
N PRO A 23 9.19 0.57 -10.07
CA PRO A 23 8.35 1.19 -9.05
C PRO A 23 6.99 0.49 -8.97
N VAL A 24 6.54 0.20 -7.75
CA VAL A 24 5.23 -0.41 -7.48
C VAL A 24 4.32 0.60 -6.79
N SER A 25 3.03 0.59 -7.14
CA SER A 25 2.01 1.41 -6.51
C SER A 25 1.30 0.63 -5.40
N ARG A 26 1.28 1.19 -4.19
CA ARG A 26 0.67 0.63 -2.98
C ARG A 26 -0.38 1.62 -2.44
N PRO A 27 -1.60 1.66 -3.02
CA PRO A 27 -2.62 2.58 -2.53
C PRO A 27 -3.13 2.15 -1.16
N LEU A 28 -3.53 3.13 -0.35
CA LEU A 28 -4.45 2.88 0.76
C LEU A 28 -5.78 2.40 0.20
N PHE A 29 -6.43 1.45 0.87
CA PHE A 29 -7.73 0.94 0.46
C PHE A 29 -8.64 0.72 1.66
N THR A 30 -9.94 0.82 1.41
CA THR A 30 -10.97 0.66 2.44
C THR A 30 -11.81 -0.56 2.10
N VAL A 31 -12.05 -1.42 3.09
CA VAL A 31 -13.01 -2.53 2.98
C VAL A 31 -14.24 -2.17 3.80
N GLU A 32 -15.40 -2.22 3.16
CA GLU A 32 -16.70 -1.97 3.81
C GLU A 32 -17.59 -3.20 3.66
N ILE A 33 -18.08 -3.71 4.78
CA ILE A 33 -18.97 -4.87 4.83
C ILE A 33 -20.30 -4.44 5.41
N GLU A 34 -21.31 -4.34 4.54
CA GLU A 34 -22.65 -3.91 4.90
C GLU A 34 -23.47 -5.07 5.48
N LYS A 35 -24.19 -4.79 6.57
CA LYS A 35 -25.16 -5.69 7.19
C LYS A 35 -26.37 -4.90 7.67
N GLY A 36 -27.46 -4.94 6.90
CA GLY A 36 -28.66 -4.17 7.21
C GLY A 36 -28.40 -2.68 7.04
N ASN A 37 -28.56 -1.91 8.13
CA ASN A 37 -28.41 -0.45 8.12
C ASN A 37 -27.03 0.01 8.63
N GLU A 38 -26.13 -0.92 8.89
CA GLU A 38 -24.76 -0.65 9.36
C GLU A 38 -23.74 -1.26 8.41
N ARG A 39 -22.55 -0.67 8.37
CA ARG A 39 -21.38 -1.16 7.68
C ARG A 39 -20.20 -1.21 8.65
N LEU A 40 -19.46 -2.31 8.60
CA LEU A 40 -18.17 -2.46 9.27
C LEU A 40 -17.09 -2.05 8.28
N CYS A 41 -16.32 -1.02 8.64
CA CYS A 41 -15.32 -0.39 7.80
C CYS A 41 -13.92 -0.67 8.35
N PHE A 42 -12.99 -0.91 7.44
CA PHE A 42 -11.57 -1.09 7.70
C PHE A 42 -10.79 -0.18 6.76
N GLU A 43 -9.87 0.61 7.30
CA GLU A 43 -8.87 1.35 6.54
C GLU A 43 -7.57 0.54 6.56
N LEU A 44 -7.07 0.20 5.38
CA LEU A 44 -5.96 -0.74 5.22
C LEU A 44 -4.82 -0.11 4.42
N GLU A 45 -3.60 -0.48 4.82
CA GLU A 45 -2.37 -0.21 4.09
C GLU A 45 -1.80 -1.52 3.54
N LEU A 46 -1.30 -1.47 2.30
CA LEU A 46 -0.53 -2.55 1.69
C LEU A 46 0.91 -2.55 2.22
N VAL A 47 1.34 -3.67 2.76
CA VAL A 47 2.66 -3.86 3.38
C VAL A 47 3.43 -4.99 2.71
N ASP A 48 4.74 -5.02 2.89
CA ASP A 48 5.53 -6.20 2.49
C ASP A 48 5.23 -7.35 3.46
N ALA A 49 5.03 -8.55 2.94
CA ALA A 49 4.81 -9.74 3.75
C ALA A 49 6.04 -10.01 4.65
N HIS A 50 5.81 -10.35 5.91
CA HIS A 50 6.89 -10.52 6.89
C HIS A 50 7.83 -11.69 6.57
N ASP A 51 7.31 -12.74 5.94
CA ASP A 51 8.00 -14.02 5.77
C ASP A 51 8.53 -14.25 4.35
N GLU A 52 8.09 -13.45 3.36
CA GLU A 52 8.36 -13.71 1.94
C GLU A 52 8.72 -12.43 1.16
N HIS A 53 9.96 -12.39 0.67
CA HIS A 53 10.44 -11.26 -0.14
C HIS A 53 9.66 -11.12 -1.45
N GLY A 54 9.08 -9.94 -1.66
CA GLY A 54 8.35 -9.61 -2.89
C GLY A 54 6.87 -9.98 -2.87
N GLN A 55 6.36 -10.51 -1.75
CA GLN A 55 4.93 -10.66 -1.53
C GLN A 55 4.35 -9.48 -0.74
N PHE A 56 3.04 -9.30 -0.92
CA PHE A 56 2.29 -8.22 -0.29
C PHE A 56 1.22 -8.78 0.64
N ASP A 57 1.02 -8.06 1.74
CA ASP A 57 -0.05 -8.30 2.70
C ASP A 57 -0.70 -6.95 3.05
N TYR A 58 -1.61 -6.95 4.02
CA TYR A 58 -2.25 -5.74 4.52
C TYR A 58 -2.05 -5.56 6.02
N ARG A 59 -2.19 -4.31 6.44
CA ARG A 59 -2.32 -3.93 7.84
C ARG A 59 -3.54 -3.05 8.02
N VAL A 60 -4.34 -3.33 9.05
CA VAL A 60 -5.47 -2.49 9.42
C VAL A 60 -4.96 -1.30 10.23
N GLU A 61 -5.13 -0.10 9.70
CA GLU A 61 -4.77 1.16 10.37
C GLU A 61 -5.88 1.61 11.32
N GLU A 62 -7.12 1.60 10.83
CA GLU A 62 -8.33 1.97 11.58
C GLU A 62 -9.51 1.08 11.24
N PHE A 63 -10.43 0.92 12.19
CA PHE A 63 -11.69 0.21 11.98
C PHE A 63 -12.82 0.79 12.82
N TYR A 64 -14.03 0.77 12.27
CA TYR A 64 -15.23 1.37 12.88
C TYR A 64 -16.52 0.79 12.29
N ILE A 65 -17.63 1.03 12.99
CA ILE A 65 -18.97 0.77 12.48
C ILE A 65 -19.63 2.11 12.15
N ALA A 66 -20.17 2.22 10.95
CA ALA A 66 -20.92 3.39 10.49
C ALA A 66 -22.28 2.97 9.95
N PRO A 67 -23.26 3.89 9.86
CA PRO A 67 -24.48 3.64 9.08
C PRO A 67 -24.16 3.37 7.60
N THR A 68 -24.96 2.52 6.97
CA THR A 68 -24.87 2.27 5.52
C THR A 68 -25.16 3.54 4.71
N GLY A 69 -24.34 3.85 3.72
CA GLY A 69 -24.54 4.98 2.81
C GLY A 69 -23.25 5.49 2.17
N SER A 70 -23.36 6.11 0.99
CA SER A 70 -22.21 6.57 0.19
C SER A 70 -21.73 8.00 0.54
N GLY A 71 -21.86 8.40 1.81
CA GLY A 71 -21.60 9.76 2.28
C GLY A 71 -20.38 9.90 3.20
N GLU A 72 -20.06 11.14 3.55
CA GLU A 72 -19.09 11.46 4.61
C GLU A 72 -19.51 10.78 5.93
N ILE A 73 -18.54 10.19 6.61
CA ILE A 73 -18.75 9.56 7.91
C ILE A 73 -18.88 10.66 8.96
N ASP A 74 -19.92 10.57 9.80
CA ASP A 74 -20.11 11.51 10.90
C ASP A 74 -18.85 11.47 11.79
N PRO A 75 -18.18 12.62 12.05
CA PRO A 75 -16.96 12.67 12.86
C PRO A 75 -17.15 12.19 14.31
N LYS A 76 -18.39 11.97 14.76
CA LYS A 76 -18.71 11.38 16.06
C LYS A 76 -18.67 9.85 16.06
N VAL A 77 -18.58 9.20 14.88
CA VAL A 77 -18.39 7.76 14.79
C VAL A 77 -17.08 7.40 15.48
N TYR A 78 -17.17 6.49 16.44
CA TYR A 78 -15.99 5.99 17.12
C TYR A 78 -15.16 5.14 16.16
N SER A 79 -13.90 5.52 15.99
CA SER A 79 -12.87 4.74 15.31
C SER A 79 -11.82 4.29 16.30
N SER A 80 -11.34 3.07 16.11
CA SER A 80 -10.21 2.52 16.85
C SER A 80 -9.06 2.24 15.90
N SER A 81 -7.85 2.59 16.34
CA SER A 81 -6.66 2.16 15.61
C SER A 81 -6.49 0.65 15.71
N GLY A 82 -6.16 0.03 14.58
CA GLY A 82 -5.87 -1.40 14.49
C GLY A 82 -4.64 -1.82 15.31
N LYS A 83 -3.75 -0.88 15.66
CA LYS A 83 -2.55 -1.12 16.46
C LYS A 83 -2.84 -1.63 17.88
N TYR A 84 -3.97 -1.24 18.46
CA TYR A 84 -4.29 -1.50 19.87
C TYR A 84 -5.32 -2.61 20.07
N ILE A 85 -5.69 -3.33 19.01
CA ILE A 85 -6.62 -4.45 19.10
C ILE A 85 -6.00 -5.59 19.91
N ASP A 86 -6.81 -6.34 20.66
CA ASP A 86 -6.31 -7.54 21.34
C ASP A 86 -6.03 -8.66 20.34
N GLU A 87 -5.11 -9.56 20.72
CA GLU A 87 -4.62 -10.64 19.87
C GLU A 87 -5.72 -11.59 19.37
N ASN A 88 -6.74 -11.84 20.20
CA ASN A 88 -7.82 -12.75 19.81
C ASN A 88 -8.74 -12.08 18.77
N LEU A 89 -9.11 -10.82 18.98
CA LEU A 89 -9.87 -10.07 17.98
C LEU A 89 -9.06 -9.83 16.71
N TYR A 90 -7.74 -9.62 16.79
CA TYR A 90 -6.86 -9.56 15.63
C TYR A 90 -7.03 -10.80 14.74
N ASN A 91 -6.85 -12.00 15.32
CA ASN A 91 -6.95 -13.26 14.58
C ASN A 91 -8.36 -13.50 14.00
N LEU A 92 -9.41 -13.21 14.77
CA LEU A 92 -10.78 -13.46 14.32
C LEU A 92 -11.24 -12.44 13.27
N LEU A 93 -10.98 -11.15 13.50
CA LEU A 93 -11.55 -10.07 12.73
C LEU A 93 -10.65 -9.61 11.58
N PHE A 94 -9.36 -9.41 11.85
CA PHE A 94 -8.43 -8.86 10.86
C PHE A 94 -7.82 -9.94 9.97
N LEU A 95 -7.72 -11.19 10.45
CA LEU A 95 -7.26 -12.29 9.61
C LEU A 95 -8.46 -13.07 9.05
N LYS A 96 -9.07 -13.93 9.87
CA LYS A 96 -10.06 -14.91 9.38
C LYS A 96 -11.27 -14.28 8.69
N PHE A 97 -11.89 -13.28 9.31
CA PHE A 97 -13.12 -12.69 8.79
C PHE A 97 -12.93 -11.93 7.46
N LEU A 98 -11.78 -11.27 7.28
CA LEU A 98 -11.39 -10.60 6.04
C LEU A 98 -10.95 -11.61 4.97
N GLU A 99 -10.19 -12.63 5.33
CA GLU A 99 -9.78 -13.72 4.44
C GLU A 99 -10.99 -14.51 3.91
N GLU A 100 -11.97 -14.82 4.75
CA GLU A 100 -13.24 -15.45 4.33
C GLU A 100 -14.02 -14.62 3.31
N ARG A 101 -13.72 -13.32 3.18
CA ARG A 101 -14.29 -12.40 2.18
C ARG A 101 -13.38 -12.19 0.97
N GLY A 102 -12.27 -12.91 0.89
CA GLY A 102 -11.30 -12.83 -0.20
C GLY A 102 -10.30 -11.69 -0.07
N ILE A 103 -10.12 -11.13 1.14
CA ILE A 103 -9.05 -10.16 1.42
C ILE A 103 -7.87 -10.94 2.01
N ASP A 104 -7.04 -11.46 1.12
CA ASP A 104 -5.86 -12.29 1.41
C ASP A 104 -4.60 -11.75 0.69
N ALA A 105 -3.48 -12.44 0.83
CA ALA A 105 -2.23 -12.07 0.17
C ALA A 105 -2.37 -12.05 -1.37
N GLN A 106 -3.14 -12.97 -1.95
CA GLN A 106 -3.38 -13.00 -3.40
C GLN A 106 -4.17 -11.77 -3.87
N PHE A 107 -5.16 -11.32 -3.09
CA PHE A 107 -5.85 -10.06 -3.32
C PHE A 107 -4.86 -8.88 -3.29
N CYS A 108 -3.97 -8.83 -2.30
CA CYS A 108 -2.98 -7.77 -2.17
C CYS A 108 -2.02 -7.71 -3.36
N GLU A 109 -1.50 -8.85 -3.82
CA GLU A 109 -0.68 -8.94 -5.03
C GLU A 109 -1.42 -8.41 -6.28
N ASN A 110 -2.68 -8.84 -6.46
CA ASN A 110 -3.50 -8.40 -7.58
C ASN A 110 -3.78 -6.89 -7.52
N LEU A 111 -4.04 -6.35 -6.33
CA LEU A 111 -4.29 -4.94 -6.11
C LEU A 111 -3.04 -4.10 -6.41
N VAL A 112 -1.85 -4.51 -5.94
CA VAL A 112 -0.59 -3.84 -6.27
C VAL A 112 -0.34 -3.86 -7.77
N ARG A 113 -0.50 -5.02 -8.42
CA ARG A 113 -0.30 -5.15 -9.87
C ARG A 113 -1.26 -4.26 -10.65
N PHE A 114 -2.55 -4.28 -10.31
CA PHE A 114 -3.56 -3.45 -10.93
C PHE A 114 -3.23 -1.97 -10.76
N SER A 115 -2.97 -1.55 -9.51
CA SER A 115 -2.71 -0.15 -9.16
C SER A 115 -1.44 0.38 -9.81
N THR A 116 -0.39 -0.44 -9.92
CA THR A 116 0.85 -0.08 -10.61
C THR A 116 0.61 0.18 -12.09
N HIS A 117 -0.17 -0.68 -12.74
CA HIS A 117 -0.52 -0.48 -14.15
C HIS A 117 -1.39 0.77 -14.36
N TYR A 118 -2.40 0.95 -13.49
CA TYR A 118 -3.30 2.10 -13.53
C TYR A 118 -2.56 3.42 -13.30
N GLU A 119 -1.69 3.48 -12.29
CA GLU A 119 -0.89 4.66 -11.95
C GLU A 119 0.01 5.08 -13.11
N HIS A 120 0.70 4.12 -13.73
CA HIS A 120 1.51 4.40 -14.91
C HIS A 120 0.68 4.99 -16.07
N ALA A 121 -0.52 4.46 -16.32
CA ALA A 121 -1.41 4.98 -17.34
C ALA A 121 -1.89 6.42 -17.01
N GLN A 122 -2.25 6.70 -15.76
CA GLN A 122 -2.64 8.05 -15.32
C GLN A 122 -1.49 9.05 -15.40
N TYR A 123 -0.28 8.63 -15.01
CA TYR A 123 0.92 9.45 -15.10
C TYR A 123 1.21 9.89 -16.54
N VAL A 124 1.17 8.97 -17.50
CA VAL A 124 1.33 9.30 -18.93
C VAL A 124 0.27 10.30 -19.39
N ALA A 125 -0.99 10.10 -19.01
CA ALA A 125 -2.08 11.01 -19.35
C ALA A 125 -1.89 12.40 -18.72
N LEU A 126 -1.39 12.47 -17.48
CA LEU A 126 -1.06 13.73 -16.81
C LEU A 126 0.06 14.47 -17.55
N LEU A 127 1.13 13.79 -17.94
CA LEU A 127 2.23 14.40 -18.70
C LEU A 127 1.75 15.00 -20.03
N GLN A 128 0.84 14.32 -20.74
CA GLN A 128 0.23 14.86 -21.97
C GLN A 128 -0.59 16.13 -21.70
N LYS A 129 -1.33 16.16 -20.59
CA LYS A 129 -2.08 17.35 -20.16
C LYS A 129 -1.15 18.51 -19.81
N ILE A 130 -0.07 18.25 -19.06
CA ILE A 130 0.94 19.25 -18.71
C ILE A 130 1.60 19.82 -19.97
N LYS A 131 2.03 18.96 -20.90
CA LYS A 131 2.60 19.39 -22.18
C LYS A 131 1.64 20.32 -22.94
N SER A 132 0.37 19.94 -23.00
CA SER A 132 -0.67 20.72 -23.67
C SER A 132 -0.98 22.05 -22.97
N PHE A 133 -0.86 22.08 -21.65
CA PHE A 133 -1.05 23.29 -20.84
C PHE A 133 0.10 24.29 -21.04
N VAL A 134 1.35 23.83 -21.04
CA VAL A 134 2.54 24.69 -21.19
C VAL A 134 2.77 25.16 -22.63
N SER A 135 2.27 24.42 -23.63
CA SER A 135 2.40 24.80 -25.05
C SER A 135 1.38 25.87 -25.50
N LYS A 136 0.51 26.34 -24.61
CA LYS A 136 -0.42 27.46 -24.84
C LYS A 136 0.11 28.71 -24.18
#